data_AF-A0A524FEM1-F1
#
_entry.id   AF-A0A524FEM1-F1
#
_cell.length_a   1.000
_cell.length_b   1.000
_cell.length_c   1.000
_cell.angle_alpha   90.00
_cell.angle_beta   90.00
_cell.angle_gamma   90.00
#
_symmetry.space_group_name_H-M   'P 1'
#
loop_
_entity.id
_entity.type
_entity.pdbx_description
1 polymer ?
#
loop_
_entity_poly.entity_id
_entity_poly.type
_entity_poly.pdbx_seq_one_letter_code
_entity_poly.pdbx_strand_id
1 'polypeptide(L)' 'NRKLELSSRSDIVFRKSDYICGRTVLINCSKASNQINKEIITCLKEPQTQVKLIFKSASN' A
#
# COMPACT_ATOMS: atom_id res chain seq x y z
N ASN A 1 19.26 4.11 -5.88
CA ASN A 1 17.96 3.51 -6.23
C ASN A 1 17.76 2.22 -5.46
N ARG A 2 16.74 2.12 -4.60
CA ARG A 2 16.34 0.85 -3.98
C ARG A 2 15.44 0.08 -4.94
N LYS A 3 15.76 -1.19 -5.21
CA LYS A 3 15.01 -2.04 -6.14
C LYS A 3 13.83 -2.69 -5.42
N LEU A 4 12.62 -2.46 -5.91
CA LEU A 4 11.44 -3.21 -5.47
C LEU A 4 11.38 -4.52 -6.26
N GLU A 5 11.22 -5.64 -5.57
CA GLU A 5 11.21 -6.97 -6.19
C GLU A 5 9.88 -7.29 -6.87
N LEU A 6 8.77 -6.83 -6.31
CA LEU A 6 7.40 -7.01 -6.84
C LEU A 6 7.08 -8.47 -7.22
N SER A 7 7.62 -9.43 -6.47
CA SER A 7 7.55 -10.87 -6.77
C SER A 7 6.33 -11.57 -6.19
N SER A 8 5.63 -10.92 -5.26
CA SER A 8 4.40 -11.43 -4.67
C SER A 8 3.26 -11.52 -5.68
N ARG A 9 2.55 -12.65 -5.70
CA ARG A 9 1.38 -12.87 -6.58
C ARG A 9 0.04 -12.58 -5.92
N SER A 10 -0.02 -12.52 -4.58
CA SER A 10 -1.27 -12.41 -3.82
C SER A 10 -1.36 -11.12 -3.00
N ASP A 11 -0.21 -10.63 -2.53
CA ASP A 11 -0.19 -9.57 -1.51
C ASP A 11 0.54 -8.33 -2.00
N ILE A 12 0.06 -7.18 -1.53
CA ILE A 12 0.73 -5.88 -1.65
C ILE A 12 0.90 -5.25 -0.27
N VAL A 13 2.03 -4.60 -0.03
CA VAL A 13 2.34 -3.93 1.24
C VAL A 13 2.93 -2.55 0.99
N PHE A 14 2.35 -1.56 1.67
CA PHE A 14 2.84 -0.18 1.78
C PHE A 14 3.53 -0.01 3.13
N ARG A 15 4.73 0.56 3.17
CA ARG A 15 5.55 0.64 4.39
C ARG A 15 5.91 2.08 4.74
N LYS A 16 5.80 2.42 6.02
CA LYS A 16 6.40 3.67 6.56
C LYS A 16 7.93 3.56 6.63
N SER A 17 8.44 2.38 6.96
CA SER A 17 9.88 2.11 6.92
C SER A 17 10.37 1.89 5.50
N ASP A 18 11.67 1.69 5.38
CA ASP A 18 12.36 1.43 4.12
C ASP A 18 12.75 -0.04 3.90
N TYR A 19 12.29 -0.93 4.79
CA TYR A 19 12.42 -2.37 4.61
C TYR A 19 11.73 -2.82 3.32
N ILE A 20 12.38 -3.70 2.55
CA ILE A 20 11.85 -4.23 1.28
C ILE A 20 11.76 -5.74 1.37
N CYS A 21 10.66 -6.28 0.86
CA CYS A 21 10.48 -7.69 0.54
C CYS A 21 9.60 -7.82 -0.71
N GLY A 22 9.45 -9.03 -1.25
CA GLY A 22 8.68 -9.30 -2.48
C GLY A 22 7.25 -8.73 -2.56
N ARG A 23 6.63 -8.41 -1.42
CA ARG A 23 5.28 -7.80 -1.34
C ARG A 23 5.28 -6.27 -1.36
N THR A 24 6.45 -5.64 -1.25
CA THR A 24 6.56 -4.20 -0.99
C THR A 24 6.43 -3.41 -2.28
N VAL A 25 5.38 -2.59 -2.37
CA VAL A 25 5.08 -1.75 -3.55
C VAL A 25 5.39 -0.28 -3.32
N LEU A 26 5.44 0.16 -2.05
CA LEU A 26 5.78 1.53 -1.67
C LEU A 26 6.47 1.51 -0.30
N ILE A 27 7.51 2.34 -0.16
CA ILE A 27 8.25 2.58 1.07
C ILE A 27 8.14 4.07 1.45
N ASN A 28 8.56 4.42 2.67
CA ASN A 28 8.53 5.81 3.16
C ASN A 28 7.13 6.45 3.09
N CYS A 29 6.07 5.66 3.26
CA CYS A 29 4.70 6.17 3.26
C CYS A 29 4.45 7.13 4.44
N SER A 30 3.61 8.14 4.22
CA SER A 30 3.24 9.09 5.28
C SER A 30 2.34 8.46 6.36
N LYS A 31 1.55 7.43 6.01
CA LYS A 31 0.59 6.76 6.89
C LYS A 31 0.85 5.25 7.00
N ALA A 32 0.59 4.69 8.17
CA ALA A 32 0.53 3.24 8.45
C ALA A 32 -0.93 2.76 8.51
N SER A 33 -1.13 1.44 8.60
CA SER A 33 -2.46 0.81 8.65
C SER A 33 -3.35 1.35 9.79
N ASN A 34 -2.78 1.61 10.96
CA ASN A 34 -3.48 2.18 12.11
C ASN A 34 -3.86 3.67 11.93
N GLN A 35 -3.40 4.33 10.88
CA GLN A 35 -3.69 5.74 10.57
C GLN A 35 -4.69 5.91 9.42
N ILE A 36 -5.27 4.81 8.91
CA ILE A 36 -6.31 4.85 7.88
C ILE A 36 -7.61 5.39 8.51
N ASN A 37 -8.35 6.21 7.76
CA ASN A 37 -9.64 6.74 8.22
C ASN A 37 -10.58 5.57 8.57
N LYS A 38 -11.20 5.64 9.76
CA LYS A 38 -12.14 4.64 10.27
C LYS A 38 -13.31 4.37 9.32
N GLU A 39 -13.77 5.38 8.58
CA GLU A 39 -14.84 5.22 7.58
C GLU A 39 -14.41 4.24 6.47
N ILE A 40 -13.16 4.35 5.98
CA ILE A 40 -12.61 3.40 5.00
C ILE A 40 -12.60 1.99 5.61
N ILE A 41 -12.12 1.86 6.85
CA ILE A 41 -12.09 0.55 7.54
C ILE A 41 -13.49 -0.05 7.68
N THR A 42 -14.50 0.77 8.00
CA THR A 42 -15.89 0.33 8.07
C THR A 42 -16.39 -0.17 6.72
N CYS A 43 -16.13 0.55 5.62
CA CYS A 43 -16.49 0.09 4.27
C CYS A 43 -15.80 -1.23 3.88
N LEU A 44 -14.54 -1.42 4.29
CA LEU A 44 -13.78 -2.63 3.98
C LEU A 44 -14.28 -3.89 4.71
N LYS A 45 -15.14 -3.76 5.72
CA LYS A 45 -15.77 -4.91 6.36
C LYS A 45 -16.80 -5.60 5.47
N GLU A 46 -17.33 -4.90 4.47
CA GLU A 46 -18.24 -5.48 3.49
C GLU A 46 -17.45 -6.32 2.47
N PRO A 47 -17.72 -7.64 2.33
CA PRO A 47 -16.90 -8.55 1.52
C PRO A 47 -16.80 -8.19 0.03
N GLN A 48 -17.77 -7.44 -0.48
CA GLN A 48 -17.83 -7.03 -1.89
C GLN A 48 -17.11 -5.70 -2.15
N THR A 49 -16.64 -5.00 -1.10
CA THR A 49 -15.93 -3.72 -1.25
C THR A 49 -14.59 -3.94 -1.91
N GLN A 50 -14.32 -3.18 -2.97
CA GLN A 50 -13.06 -3.20 -3.70
C GLN A 50 -12.25 -1.92 -3.43
N VAL A 51 -10.94 -2.07 -3.29
CA VAL A 51 -10.00 -0.95 -3.17
C VAL A 51 -9.43 -0.63 -4.53
N LYS A 52 -9.63 0.61 -5.00
CA LYS A 52 -8.96 1.13 -6.20
C LYS A 52 -7.74 1.96 -5.78
N LEU A 53 -6.57 1.55 -6.24
CA LEU A 53 -5.31 2.25 -6.01
C LEU A 53 -4.92 3.03 -7.28
N ILE A 54 -4.51 4.29 -7.13
CA ILE A 54 -4.07 5.14 -8.24
C ILE A 54 -2.67 5.63 -7.93
N PHE A 55 -1.70 5.23 -8.76
CA PHE A 55 -0.32 5.69 -8.68
C PHE A 55 -0.12 6.84 -9.65
N LYS A 56 0.41 7.95 -9.16
CA LYS A 56 0.81 9.08 -9.99
C LYS A 56 2.30 9.29 -9.80
N SER A 57 3.05 9.31 -10.90
CA SER A 57 4.40 9.85 -10.86
C SER A 57 4.27 11.36 -10.70
N ALA A 58 5.02 11.95 -9.77
CA ALA A 58 5.30 13.37 -9.88
C ALA A 58 6.25 13.51 -11.07
N SER A 59 5.76 14.08 -12.16
CA SER A 59 6.65 14.64 -13.19
C SER A 59 7.25 15.90 -12.57
N ASN A 60 8.56 15.88 -12.30
CA ASN A 60 9.32 17.11 -12.15
C ASN A 60 9.65 17.66 -13.54
#